data_AF-X5URW0-F1
#
_entry.id   AF-X5URW0-F1
#
_cell.length_a   1.000
_cell.length_b   1.000
_cell.length_c   1.000
_cell.angle_alpha   90.00
_cell.angle_beta   90.00
_cell.angle_gamma   90.00
#
_symmetry.space_group_name_H-M   'P 1'
#
loop_
_entity.id
_entity.type
_entity.pdbx_description
1 polymer ?
#
loop_
_entity_poly.entity_id
_entity_poly.type
_entity_poly.pdbx_seq_one_letter_code
_entity_poly.pdbx_strand_id
1 'polypeptide(L)'
;MPHSYDEHWLRDLLFRHPELLVADRLSSGLHEVVPLCCELAIPRMGGTVFADRVTRTGRLVVVECKLWRNPQSRREVLAQILEYAALLRRWSFGDLTSALKCKLASAEPNPIYAVAGHLWPDLEEAAFVDAVTRSLKLGDFQLIVAGDGIRSETHAITDHLNSQSMGLAQLALLEIQLWQAASGNILVVPVAGLVAALRSANPDQHGEVSVPGVSVYERTENPRVGGSNPPLGTISLC
;
A
#
# COMPACT_ATOMS: atom_id res chain seq x y z
N MET A 1 -9.58 -21.21 10.48
CA MET A 1 -10.06 -21.43 9.10
C MET A 1 -8.84 -21.75 8.23
N PRO A 2 -8.85 -22.77 7.36
CA PRO A 2 -7.72 -22.99 6.46
C PRO A 2 -7.69 -21.83 5.46
N HIS A 3 -6.64 -21.01 5.53
CA HIS A 3 -6.47 -19.81 4.70
C HIS A 3 -6.28 -20.24 3.24
N SER A 4 -7.34 -20.22 2.44
CA SER A 4 -7.33 -20.53 1.00
C SER A 4 -6.76 -19.38 0.14
N TYR A 5 -5.94 -18.52 0.73
CA TYR A 5 -5.33 -17.37 0.07
C TYR A 5 -3.90 -17.19 0.58
N ASP A 6 -3.03 -16.68 -0.28
CA ASP A 6 -1.62 -16.42 -0.01
C ASP A 6 -1.27 -14.92 -0.13
N GLU A 7 -0.01 -14.56 0.10
CA GLU A 7 0.44 -13.16 -0.03
C GLU A 7 0.29 -12.60 -1.47
N HIS A 8 0.34 -13.46 -2.49
CA HIS A 8 0.17 -13.04 -3.89
C HIS A 8 -1.26 -12.59 -4.14
N TRP A 9 -2.23 -13.37 -3.66
CA TRP A 9 -3.64 -13.03 -3.76
C TRP A 9 -3.95 -11.69 -3.06
N LEU A 10 -3.41 -11.47 -1.86
CA LEU A 10 -3.62 -10.24 -1.11
C LEU A 10 -3.03 -9.03 -1.84
N ARG A 11 -1.84 -9.19 -2.42
CA ARG A 11 -1.19 -8.15 -3.21
C ARG A 11 -2.00 -7.79 -4.46
N ASP A 12 -2.47 -8.79 -5.20
CA ASP A 12 -3.28 -8.57 -6.40
C ASP A 12 -4.64 -7.94 -6.09
N LEU A 13 -5.21 -8.25 -4.91
CA LEU A 13 -6.39 -7.57 -4.38
C LEU A 13 -6.11 -6.09 -4.17
N LEU A 14 -5.07 -5.74 -3.39
CA LEU A 14 -4.73 -4.35 -3.10
C LEU A 14 -4.26 -3.58 -4.33
N PHE A 15 -3.72 -4.24 -5.35
CA PHE A 15 -3.34 -3.61 -6.60
C PHE A 15 -4.54 -3.20 -7.44
N ARG A 16 -5.54 -4.09 -7.57
CA ARG A 16 -6.76 -3.80 -8.33
C ARG A 16 -7.74 -2.89 -7.58
N HIS A 17 -7.63 -2.86 -6.26
CA HIS A 17 -8.51 -2.09 -5.38
C HIS A 17 -7.70 -1.16 -4.48
N PRO A 18 -7.04 -0.13 -5.05
CA PRO A 18 -6.26 0.83 -4.27
C PRO A 18 -7.09 1.57 -3.21
N GLU A 19 -8.40 1.67 -3.39
CA GLU A 19 -9.35 2.22 -2.41
C GLU A 19 -9.29 1.50 -1.05
N LEU A 20 -8.88 0.22 -1.02
CA LEU A 20 -8.68 -0.53 0.22
C LEU A 20 -7.51 0.02 1.05
N LEU A 21 -6.55 0.69 0.42
CA LEU A 21 -5.45 1.39 1.10
C LEU A 21 -5.89 2.75 1.67
N VAL A 22 -7.05 3.24 1.27
CA VAL A 22 -7.56 4.58 1.59
C VAL A 22 -8.67 4.53 2.65
N ALA A 23 -9.13 3.32 2.99
CA ALA A 23 -10.41 3.10 3.65
C ALA A 23 -10.59 3.75 5.03
N ASP A 24 -9.52 4.04 5.78
CA ASP A 24 -9.60 5.06 6.83
C ASP A 24 -8.21 5.45 7.35
N ARG A 25 -7.91 6.76 7.41
CA ARG A 25 -6.85 7.35 8.26
C ARG A 25 -5.38 6.94 8.04
N LEU A 26 -5.05 6.14 7.04
CA LEU A 26 -3.66 5.97 6.61
C LEU A 26 -3.22 7.32 6.00
N SER A 27 -2.43 8.10 6.76
CA SER A 27 -1.78 9.38 6.42
C SER A 27 -2.48 10.36 5.44
N SER A 28 -2.48 11.66 5.79
CA SER A 28 -2.93 12.71 4.86
C SER A 28 -2.20 12.61 3.51
N GLY A 29 -2.94 12.27 2.44
CA GLY A 29 -2.40 12.18 1.07
C GLY A 29 -2.55 10.83 0.36
N LEU A 30 -3.01 9.76 1.05
CA LEU A 30 -3.28 8.48 0.40
C LEU A 30 -4.60 8.45 -0.42
N HIS A 31 -5.42 9.49 -0.35
CA HIS A 31 -6.69 9.58 -1.09
C HIS A 31 -6.51 9.72 -2.62
N GLU A 32 -5.31 10.04 -3.07
CA GLU A 32 -4.98 10.23 -4.47
C GLU A 32 -3.76 9.39 -4.82
N VAL A 33 -3.96 8.08 -4.92
CA VAL A 33 -2.92 7.10 -5.26
C VAL A 33 -3.26 6.42 -6.57
N VAL A 34 -2.27 6.34 -7.46
CA VAL A 34 -2.37 5.58 -8.71
C VAL A 34 -1.40 4.40 -8.70
N PRO A 35 -1.89 3.16 -8.93
CA PRO A 35 -1.01 2.02 -9.13
C PRO A 35 -0.18 2.15 -10.42
N LEU A 36 1.12 1.92 -10.32
CA LEU A 36 2.07 1.96 -11.43
C LEU A 36 2.30 0.57 -12.03
N CYS A 37 2.65 -0.43 -11.21
CA CYS A 37 2.76 -1.82 -11.64
C CYS A 37 2.77 -2.79 -10.46
N CYS A 38 2.36 -4.04 -10.68
CA CYS A 38 2.65 -5.12 -9.75
C CYS A 38 4.13 -5.47 -9.85
N GLU A 39 4.81 -5.49 -8.71
CA GLU A 39 6.14 -6.03 -8.57
C GLU A 39 7.25 -5.36 -9.40
N LEU A 40 7.50 -4.06 -9.17
CA LEU A 40 8.59 -3.35 -9.84
C LEU A 40 9.96 -3.83 -9.36
N ALA A 41 10.61 -4.72 -10.10
CA ALA A 41 11.87 -5.30 -9.68
C ALA A 41 13.00 -4.28 -9.53
N ILE A 42 13.41 -4.01 -8.29
CA ILE A 42 14.68 -3.35 -7.96
C ILE A 42 15.72 -4.44 -7.72
N PRO A 43 16.80 -4.51 -8.53
CA PRO A 43 17.83 -5.52 -8.34
C PRO A 43 18.49 -5.40 -6.96
N ARG A 44 18.49 -6.51 -6.23
CA ARG A 44 19.22 -6.71 -4.97
C ARG A 44 19.91 -8.09 -5.02
N MET A 45 20.99 -8.26 -4.28
CA MET A 45 21.45 -9.62 -3.95
C MET A 45 20.34 -10.40 -3.22
N GLY A 46 19.80 -11.42 -3.89
CA GLY A 46 18.92 -12.42 -3.29
C GLY A 46 17.41 -12.10 -3.27
N GLY A 47 16.91 -11.10 -4.01
CA GLY A 47 15.46 -10.85 -4.06
C GLY A 47 15.02 -9.69 -4.95
N THR A 48 13.72 -9.38 -4.86
CA THR A 48 13.03 -8.34 -5.62
C THR A 48 12.30 -7.40 -4.65
N VAL A 49 12.35 -6.09 -4.92
CA VAL A 49 11.62 -5.05 -4.18
C VAL A 49 10.39 -4.63 -4.98
N PHE A 50 9.37 -4.05 -4.36
CA PHE A 50 8.19 -3.55 -5.06
C PHE A 50 7.89 -2.09 -4.69
N ALA A 51 8.07 -1.16 -5.62
CA ALA A 51 7.44 0.16 -5.57
C ALA A 51 6.30 0.15 -6.58
N ASP A 52 5.07 0.16 -6.09
CA ASP A 52 3.93 -0.23 -6.91
C ASP A 52 2.94 0.91 -7.14
N ARG A 53 3.03 2.03 -6.43
CA ARG A 53 2.11 3.17 -6.61
C ARG A 53 2.79 4.53 -6.38
N VAL A 54 2.16 5.58 -6.88
CA VAL A 54 2.56 6.98 -6.65
C VAL A 54 1.34 7.82 -6.28
N THR A 55 1.53 8.76 -5.38
CA THR A 55 0.50 9.75 -5.02
C THR A 55 0.51 10.95 -5.96
N ARG A 56 -0.56 11.74 -5.98
CA ARG A 56 -0.62 13.01 -6.74
C ARG A 56 0.51 13.97 -6.37
N THR A 57 0.94 13.97 -5.12
CA THR A 57 2.03 14.80 -4.61
C THR A 57 3.43 14.26 -4.92
N GLY A 58 3.54 13.16 -5.69
CA GLY A 58 4.79 12.56 -6.09
C GLY A 58 5.45 11.66 -5.05
N ARG A 59 4.81 11.43 -3.90
CA ARG A 59 5.28 10.43 -2.92
C ARG A 59 5.09 9.02 -3.46
N LEU A 60 6.14 8.21 -3.40
CA LEU A 60 6.05 6.78 -3.70
C LEU A 60 5.36 6.02 -2.57
N VAL A 61 4.51 5.07 -2.93
CA VAL A 61 3.88 4.14 -2.00
C VAL A 61 4.46 2.75 -2.25
N VAL A 62 4.91 2.11 -1.18
CA VAL A 62 5.48 0.77 -1.16
C VAL A 62 4.58 -0.06 -0.27
N VAL A 63 3.96 -1.09 -0.83
CA VAL A 63 3.09 -2.01 -0.09
C VAL A 63 3.72 -3.39 -0.03
N GLU A 64 3.95 -3.90 1.18
CA GLU A 64 4.43 -5.25 1.40
C GLU A 64 3.33 -6.09 2.07
N CYS A 65 2.96 -7.20 1.43
CA CYS A 65 1.90 -8.09 1.89
C CYS A 65 2.49 -9.27 2.65
N LYS A 66 2.00 -9.53 3.87
CA LYS A 66 2.45 -10.67 4.67
C LYS A 66 1.31 -11.29 5.47
N LEU A 67 1.12 -12.60 5.32
CA LEU A 67 0.16 -13.32 6.17
C LEU A 67 0.83 -13.69 7.50
N TRP A 68 0.21 -13.32 8.62
CA TRP A 68 0.82 -13.38 9.96
C TRP A 68 0.75 -14.78 10.59
N ARG A 69 1.32 -15.76 9.90
CA ARG A 69 1.34 -17.17 10.33
C ARG A 69 2.37 -17.45 11.44
N ASN A 70 3.40 -16.59 11.59
CA ASN A 70 4.48 -16.74 12.57
C ASN A 70 5.04 -15.36 13.01
N PRO A 71 5.38 -15.14 14.30
CA PRO A 71 6.11 -13.97 14.77
C PRO A 71 7.38 -13.56 14.01
N GLN A 72 8.16 -14.50 13.47
CA GLN A 72 9.39 -14.17 12.73
C GLN A 72 9.10 -13.37 11.46
N SER A 73 8.00 -13.69 10.78
CA SER A 73 7.55 -13.03 9.55
C SER A 73 7.27 -11.54 9.76
N ARG A 74 7.03 -11.09 11.00
CA ARG A 74 6.82 -9.67 11.36
C ARG A 74 8.08 -8.84 11.26
N ARG A 75 9.18 -9.35 11.83
CA ARG A 75 10.47 -8.64 11.81
C ARG A 75 11.06 -8.67 10.41
N GLU A 76 10.86 -9.77 9.71
CA GLU A 76 11.25 -9.93 8.31
C GLU A 76 10.56 -8.88 7.42
N VAL A 77 9.24 -8.72 7.51
CA VAL A 77 8.50 -7.77 6.65
C VAL A 77 8.89 -6.31 6.91
N LEU A 78 9.11 -5.95 8.17
CA LEU A 78 9.60 -4.61 8.53
C LEU A 78 11.02 -4.35 8.00
N ALA A 79 11.92 -5.35 8.11
CA ALA A 79 13.26 -5.23 7.55
C ALA A 79 13.23 -5.12 6.02
N GLN A 80 12.36 -5.88 5.36
CA GLN A 80 12.18 -5.84 3.91
C GLN A 80 11.71 -4.46 3.45
N ILE A 81 10.67 -3.89 4.06
CA ILE A 81 10.10 -2.61 3.60
C ILE A 81 11.04 -1.42 3.86
N LEU A 82 11.79 -1.42 4.96
CA LEU A 82 12.85 -0.43 5.22
C LEU A 82 14.05 -0.60 4.28
N GLU A 83 14.38 -1.86 4.00
CA GLU A 83 15.10 -2.35 2.83
C GLU A 83 14.86 -1.53 1.56
N TYR A 84 13.61 -1.57 1.17
CA TYR A 84 13.10 -1.03 -0.08
C TYR A 84 13.23 0.49 -0.11
N ALA A 85 12.87 1.15 0.99
CA ALA A 85 13.05 2.58 1.15
C ALA A 85 14.52 2.99 0.98
N ALA A 86 15.46 2.26 1.59
CA ALA A 86 16.89 2.57 1.48
C ALA A 86 17.41 2.42 0.03
N LEU A 87 16.94 1.40 -0.69
CA LEU A 87 17.31 1.19 -2.10
C LEU A 87 16.71 2.25 -3.03
N LEU A 88 15.41 2.53 -2.89
CA LEU A 88 14.70 3.54 -3.68
C LEU A 88 15.30 4.93 -3.51
N ARG A 89 15.78 5.28 -2.32
CA ARG A 89 16.42 6.57 -2.08
C ARG A 89 17.66 6.83 -2.95
N ARG A 90 18.27 5.77 -3.47
CA ARG A 90 19.44 5.84 -4.37
C ARG A 90 19.06 5.96 -5.84
N TRP A 91 17.79 5.79 -6.18
CA TRP A 91 17.31 5.84 -7.55
C TRP A 91 17.04 7.27 -7.98
N SER A 92 17.40 7.58 -9.23
CA SER A 92 16.90 8.75 -9.93
C SER A 92 15.51 8.48 -10.50
N PHE A 93 14.80 9.55 -10.90
CA PHE A 93 13.54 9.42 -11.65
C PHE A 93 13.75 8.63 -12.96
N GLY A 94 14.92 8.77 -13.59
CA GLY A 94 15.29 8.01 -14.80
C GLY A 94 15.44 6.52 -14.55
N ASP A 95 16.02 6.12 -13.40
CA ASP A 95 16.14 4.71 -13.01
C ASP A 95 14.75 4.10 -12.78
N LEU A 96 13.89 4.81 -12.05
CA LEU A 96 12.50 4.40 -11.80
C LEU A 96 11.71 4.25 -13.10
N THR A 97 11.84 5.24 -13.99
CA THR A 97 11.21 5.23 -15.31
C THR A 97 11.69 4.06 -16.15
N SER A 98 13.00 3.79 -16.17
CA SER A 98 13.60 2.71 -16.96
C SER A 98 13.12 1.34 -16.48
N ALA A 99 13.09 1.13 -15.15
CA ALA A 99 12.57 -0.10 -14.58
C ALA A 99 11.10 -0.33 -14.94
N LEU A 100 10.28 0.73 -14.89
CA LEU A 100 8.86 0.65 -15.26
C LEU A 100 8.64 0.38 -16.74
N LYS A 101 9.42 1.00 -17.63
CA LYS A 101 9.37 0.70 -19.07
C LYS A 101 9.65 -0.77 -19.35
N CYS A 102 10.68 -1.32 -18.72
CA CYS A 102 11.02 -2.74 -18.85
C CYS A 102 9.88 -3.64 -18.35
N LYS A 103 9.27 -3.30 -17.19
CA LYS A 103 8.20 -4.10 -16.59
C LYS A 103 6.89 -4.04 -17.38
N LEU A 104 6.51 -2.85 -17.85
CA LEU A 104 5.24 -2.59 -18.53
C LEU A 104 5.31 -2.79 -20.05
N ALA A 105 6.51 -3.02 -20.61
CA ALA A 105 6.76 -3.00 -22.05
C ALA A 105 6.20 -1.72 -22.72
N SER A 106 6.27 -0.59 -22.01
CA SER A 106 5.68 0.68 -22.46
C SER A 106 6.63 1.45 -23.38
N ALA A 107 6.09 2.00 -24.46
CA ALA A 107 6.80 2.91 -25.38
C ALA A 107 6.72 4.38 -24.94
N GLU A 108 5.93 4.69 -23.90
CA GLU A 108 5.75 6.07 -23.44
C GLU A 108 7.08 6.67 -22.97
N PRO A 109 7.38 7.94 -23.29
CA PRO A 109 8.57 8.61 -22.76
C PRO A 109 8.58 8.65 -21.23
N ASN A 110 7.42 8.88 -20.62
CA ASN A 110 7.21 8.96 -19.17
C ASN A 110 5.99 8.12 -18.75
N PRO A 111 6.14 6.79 -18.56
CA PRO A 111 5.04 5.91 -18.17
C PRO A 111 4.42 6.26 -16.80
N ILE A 112 5.19 6.87 -15.90
CA ILE A 112 4.71 7.26 -14.56
C ILE A 112 3.70 8.39 -14.71
N TYR A 113 4.07 9.46 -15.42
CA TYR A 113 3.16 10.56 -15.70
C TYR A 113 2.01 10.14 -16.60
N ALA A 114 2.25 9.28 -17.60
CA ALA A 114 1.18 8.79 -18.46
C ALA A 114 0.06 8.15 -17.61
N VAL A 115 0.39 7.26 -16.68
CA VAL A 115 -0.60 6.63 -15.78
C VAL A 115 -1.25 7.66 -14.85
N ALA A 116 -0.48 8.57 -14.25
CA ALA A 116 -1.00 9.57 -13.32
C ALA A 116 -1.91 10.61 -14.00
N GLY A 117 -1.53 11.11 -15.18
CA GLY A 117 -2.27 12.12 -15.94
C GLY A 117 -3.62 11.65 -16.47
N HIS A 118 -3.80 10.33 -16.67
CA HIS A 118 -5.12 9.77 -16.98
C HIS A 118 -6.09 9.92 -15.80
N LEU A 119 -5.60 9.79 -14.57
CA LEU A 119 -6.42 9.94 -13.35
C LEU A 119 -6.57 11.41 -12.94
N TRP A 120 -5.55 12.23 -13.22
CA TRP A 120 -5.45 13.62 -12.80
C TRP A 120 -5.20 14.53 -14.02
N PRO A 121 -6.25 14.96 -14.73
CA PRO A 121 -6.11 15.74 -15.97
C PRO A 121 -5.47 17.13 -15.79
N ASP A 122 -5.49 17.65 -14.57
CA ASP A 122 -4.89 18.93 -14.17
C ASP A 122 -3.46 18.78 -13.62
N LEU A 123 -2.89 17.58 -13.64
CA LEU A 123 -1.50 17.32 -13.25
C LEU A 123 -0.54 17.93 -14.26
N GLU A 124 0.43 18.70 -13.78
CA GLU A 124 1.50 19.26 -14.63
C GLU A 124 2.73 18.33 -14.56
N GLU A 125 3.23 17.92 -15.73
CA GLU A 125 4.27 16.89 -15.83
C GLU A 125 5.56 17.30 -15.13
N ALA A 126 6.07 18.51 -15.37
CA ALA A 126 7.36 18.94 -14.83
C ALA A 126 7.31 19.02 -13.30
N ALA A 127 6.28 19.65 -12.73
CA ALA A 127 6.06 19.74 -11.29
C ALA A 127 5.90 18.35 -10.65
N PHE A 128 5.21 17.43 -11.32
CA PHE A 128 5.05 16.05 -10.83
C PHE A 128 6.37 15.28 -10.84
N VAL A 129 7.13 15.35 -11.94
CA VAL A 129 8.47 14.73 -12.05
C VAL A 129 9.41 15.28 -10.98
N ASP A 130 9.40 16.59 -10.74
CA ASP A 130 10.17 17.22 -9.67
C ASP A 130 9.75 16.73 -8.29
N ALA A 131 8.45 16.54 -8.06
CA ALA A 131 7.93 16.04 -6.80
C ALA A 131 8.37 14.59 -6.54
N VAL A 132 8.27 13.70 -7.53
CA VAL A 132 8.76 12.31 -7.44
C VAL A 132 10.27 12.29 -7.23
N THR A 133 11.02 13.13 -7.94
CA THR A 133 12.47 13.25 -7.78
C THR A 133 12.85 13.69 -6.37
N ARG A 134 12.13 14.64 -5.79
CA ARG A 134 12.33 15.05 -4.39
C ARG A 134 11.99 13.93 -3.42
N SER A 135 10.88 13.21 -3.64
CA SER A 135 10.47 12.07 -2.82
C SER A 135 11.58 11.01 -2.78
N LEU A 136 12.12 10.61 -3.94
CA LEU A 136 13.25 9.70 -4.05
C LEU A 136 14.47 10.19 -3.26
N LYS A 137 14.91 11.43 -3.48
CA LYS A 137 16.12 11.98 -2.82
C LYS A 137 16.00 12.05 -1.30
N LEU A 138 14.85 12.51 -0.81
CA LEU A 138 14.58 12.66 0.62
C LEU A 138 14.25 11.32 1.28
N GLY A 139 13.83 10.33 0.50
CA GLY A 139 13.27 9.08 0.99
C GLY A 139 11.81 9.20 1.39
N ASP A 140 11.13 10.33 1.07
CA ASP A 140 9.74 10.65 1.44
C ASP A 140 8.75 9.67 0.80
N PHE A 141 8.59 8.52 1.46
CA PHE A 141 7.80 7.39 1.01
C PHE A 141 6.69 7.06 1.99
N GLN A 142 5.60 6.54 1.46
CA GLN A 142 4.58 5.86 2.24
C GLN A 142 4.86 4.36 2.20
N LEU A 143 5.22 3.80 3.35
CA LEU A 143 5.47 2.37 3.53
C LEU A 143 4.23 1.77 4.18
N ILE A 144 3.66 0.73 3.59
CA ILE A 144 2.47 0.04 4.10
C ILE A 144 2.79 -1.43 4.23
N VAL A 145 2.60 -1.98 5.43
CA VAL A 145 2.62 -3.43 5.65
C VAL A 145 1.17 -3.89 5.75
N ALA A 146 0.74 -4.75 4.83
CA ALA A 146 -0.62 -5.25 4.75
C ALA A 146 -0.72 -6.75 5.06
N GLY A 147 -1.78 -7.19 5.74
CA GLY A 147 -2.02 -8.62 6.00
C GLY A 147 -3.19 -8.93 6.94
N ASP A 148 -3.31 -10.17 7.40
CA ASP A 148 -4.52 -10.75 8.01
C ASP A 148 -4.58 -10.78 9.55
N GLY A 149 -3.80 -9.94 10.24
CA GLY A 149 -3.80 -9.86 11.70
C GLY A 149 -2.61 -9.07 12.25
N ILE A 150 -2.78 -7.76 12.41
CA ILE A 150 -1.75 -6.88 12.93
C ILE A 150 -1.85 -6.86 14.46
N ARG A 151 -0.79 -7.33 15.12
CA ARG A 151 -0.73 -7.41 16.59
C ARG A 151 -0.12 -6.14 17.16
N SER A 152 -0.49 -5.80 18.40
CA SER A 152 -0.06 -4.61 19.15
C SER A 152 1.46 -4.38 19.21
N GLU A 153 2.28 -5.43 19.16
CA GLU A 153 3.76 -5.30 19.13
C GLU A 153 4.29 -4.63 17.85
N THR A 154 3.66 -4.84 16.70
CA THR A 154 4.08 -4.22 15.42
C THR A 154 3.74 -2.73 15.40
N HIS A 155 2.67 -2.33 16.09
CA HIS A 155 2.35 -0.92 16.31
C HIS A 155 3.47 -0.21 17.07
N ALA A 156 3.95 -0.77 18.19
CA ALA A 156 5.00 -0.13 18.99
C ALA A 156 6.30 0.13 18.20
N ILE A 157 6.70 -0.80 17.31
CA ILE A 157 7.88 -0.61 16.44
C ILE A 157 7.60 0.50 15.41
N THR A 158 6.41 0.50 14.83
CA THR A 158 6.01 1.49 13.83
C THR A 158 5.92 2.89 14.43
N ASP A 159 5.33 3.02 15.62
CA ASP A 159 5.25 4.26 16.40
C ASP A 159 6.66 4.79 16.70
N HIS A 160 7.55 3.92 17.15
CA HIS A 160 8.93 4.30 17.43
C HIS A 160 9.65 4.80 16.17
N LEU A 161 9.57 4.07 15.05
CA LEU A 161 10.18 4.48 13.79
C LEU A 161 9.63 5.81 13.27
N ASN A 162 8.32 6.01 13.34
CA ASN A 162 7.68 7.26 12.93
C ASN A 162 8.06 8.43 13.87
N SER A 163 8.26 8.18 15.16
CA SER A 163 8.70 9.22 16.12
C SER A 163 10.13 9.71 15.89
N GLN A 164 11.00 8.86 15.32
CA GLN A 164 12.40 9.18 15.03
C GLN A 164 12.60 9.69 13.60
N SER A 165 11.68 9.35 12.70
CA SER A 165 11.72 9.80 11.31
C SER A 165 11.22 11.24 11.24
N MET A 166 12.10 12.19 10.89
CA MET A 166 11.75 13.60 10.69
C MET A 166 10.89 13.83 9.44
N GLY A 167 9.75 13.13 9.31
CA GLY A 167 8.83 13.22 8.18
C GLY A 167 9.34 12.59 6.88
N LEU A 168 10.46 11.88 6.89
CA LEU A 168 11.10 11.34 5.69
C LEU A 168 10.54 10.01 5.23
N ALA A 169 9.87 9.20 6.05
CA ALA A 169 9.13 8.05 5.57
C ALA A 169 8.04 7.77 6.58
N GLN A 170 6.85 7.40 6.11
CA GLN A 170 5.72 7.08 6.97
C GLN A 170 5.44 5.60 6.86
N LEU A 171 5.59 4.86 7.96
CA LEU A 171 5.23 3.46 8.02
C LEU A 171 3.82 3.33 8.60
N ALA A 172 2.97 2.57 7.91
CA ALA A 172 1.62 2.27 8.32
C ALA A 172 1.32 0.78 8.22
N LEU A 173 0.36 0.32 9.02
CA LEU A 173 -0.06 -1.08 9.07
C LEU A 173 -1.52 -1.17 8.64
N LEU A 174 -1.80 -2.01 7.65
CA LEU A 174 -3.15 -2.25 7.12
C LEU A 174 -3.58 -3.68 7.40
N GLU A 175 -4.62 -3.86 8.23
CA GLU A 175 -5.18 -5.18 8.48
C GLU A 175 -6.30 -5.42 7.48
N ILE A 176 -6.26 -6.55 6.78
CA ILE A 176 -7.33 -6.99 5.90
C ILE A 176 -8.00 -8.18 6.57
N GLN A 177 -9.18 -7.93 7.12
CA GLN A 177 -10.03 -8.99 7.64
C GLN A 177 -10.89 -9.56 6.53
N LEU A 178 -10.93 -10.88 6.44
CA LEU A 178 -11.70 -11.60 5.44
C LEU A 178 -12.80 -12.40 6.14
N TRP A 179 -14.04 -12.10 5.78
CA TRP A 179 -15.22 -12.73 6.33
C TRP A 179 -15.95 -13.48 5.22
N GLN A 180 -16.52 -14.64 5.53
CA GLN A 180 -17.35 -15.36 4.57
C GLN A 180 -18.82 -15.09 4.87
N ALA A 181 -19.51 -14.48 3.92
CA ALA A 181 -20.95 -14.27 3.99
C ALA A 181 -21.68 -15.61 3.83
N ALA A 182 -22.92 -15.67 4.34
CA ALA A 182 -23.80 -16.83 4.14
C ALA A 182 -24.10 -17.11 2.66
N SER A 183 -23.97 -16.10 1.79
CA SER A 183 -24.10 -16.21 0.33
C SER A 183 -22.92 -16.92 -0.35
N GLY A 184 -21.84 -17.23 0.38
CA GLY A 184 -20.58 -17.73 -0.18
C GLY A 184 -19.61 -16.63 -0.61
N ASN A 185 -20.07 -15.38 -0.59
CA ASN A 185 -19.27 -14.20 -0.93
C ASN A 185 -18.19 -13.94 0.14
N ILE A 186 -17.03 -13.43 -0.28
CA ILE A 186 -15.98 -12.98 0.64
C ILE A 186 -16.15 -11.49 0.85
N LEU A 187 -16.31 -11.13 2.12
CA LEU A 187 -16.32 -9.79 2.65
C LEU A 187 -14.89 -9.39 3.00
N VAL A 188 -14.35 -8.42 2.26
CA VAL A 188 -13.05 -7.82 2.59
C VAL A 188 -13.31 -6.61 3.46
N VAL A 189 -12.66 -6.51 4.62
CA VAL A 189 -12.81 -5.39 5.54
C VAL A 189 -11.42 -4.85 5.87
N PRO A 190 -11.03 -3.69 5.32
CA PRO A 190 -9.81 -3.03 5.72
C PRO A 190 -9.99 -2.42 7.12
N VAL A 191 -9.13 -2.81 8.04
CA VAL A 191 -9.00 -2.24 9.38
C VAL A 191 -7.65 -1.55 9.44
N ALA A 192 -7.65 -0.23 9.33
CA ALA A 192 -6.42 0.54 9.45
C ALA A 192 -5.94 0.51 10.90
N GLY A 193 -4.74 -0.04 11.10
CA GLY A 193 -4.05 0.07 12.37
C GLY A 193 -3.51 1.49 12.50
N LEU A 194 -4.25 2.37 13.17
CA LEU A 194 -3.85 3.77 13.36
C LEU A 194 -2.44 3.84 13.98
N VAL A 195 -1.48 4.42 13.24
CA VAL A 195 -0.28 5.04 13.82
C VAL A 195 -0.46 6.53 13.60
N ALA A 196 -1.19 7.14 14.53
CA ALA A 196 -1.31 8.59 14.57
C ALA A 196 0.05 9.13 15.03
N ALA A 197 0.80 9.74 14.11
CA ALA A 197 1.72 10.80 14.50
C ALA A 197 0.85 11.93 15.08
N LEU A 198 0.57 11.86 16.39
CA LEU A 198 -0.17 12.86 17.14
C LEU A 198 0.59 14.18 17.04
N ARG A 199 0.22 15.02 16.08
CA ARG A 199 0.43 16.46 16.19
C ARG A 199 -0.48 16.94 17.31
N SER A 200 0.07 17.65 18.29
CA SER A 200 -0.61 18.12 19.48
C SER A 200 -1.95 18.79 19.14
N ALA A 201 -3.05 18.08 19.37
CA ALA A 201 -4.37 18.67 19.52
C ALA A 201 -4.70 18.63 21.01
N ASN A 202 -4.95 19.83 21.54
CA ASN A 202 -5.24 20.17 22.93
C ASN A 202 -6.34 19.25 23.53
N PRO A 203 -6.15 18.64 24.72
CA PRO A 203 -7.01 17.54 25.21
C PRO A 203 -8.37 17.93 25.81
N ASP A 204 -8.84 19.18 25.69
CA ASP A 204 -9.98 19.67 26.48
C ASP A 204 -11.37 19.61 25.81
N GLN A 205 -11.67 18.59 24.99
CA GLN A 205 -13.07 18.37 24.57
C GLN A 205 -13.46 16.88 24.61
N HIS A 206 -14.15 16.50 25.68
CA HIS A 206 -14.96 15.28 25.75
C HIS A 206 -16.17 15.42 24.81
N GLY A 207 -16.07 14.82 23.64
CA GLY A 207 -17.19 14.60 22.72
C GLY A 207 -17.24 13.13 22.32
N GLU A 208 -18.44 12.55 22.46
CA GLU A 208 -18.78 11.18 22.08
C GLU A 208 -18.37 10.91 20.61
N VAL A 209 -17.36 10.06 20.41
CA VAL A 209 -16.91 9.66 19.07
C VAL A 209 -17.80 8.53 18.57
N SER A 210 -18.87 8.89 17.85
CA SER A 210 -19.56 7.97 16.95
C SER A 210 -18.58 7.55 15.84
N VAL A 211 -18.45 6.25 15.57
CA VAL A 211 -17.50 5.69 14.60
C VAL A 211 -18.24 5.28 13.32
N PRO A 212 -18.35 6.14 12.29
CA PRO A 212 -18.75 5.73 10.95
C PRO A 212 -17.51 5.43 10.09
N GLY A 213 -17.54 4.37 9.26
CA GLY A 213 -16.49 4.16 8.24
C GLY A 213 -16.13 2.74 7.82
N VAL A 214 -16.97 1.71 8.04
CA VAL A 214 -16.67 0.36 7.52
C VAL A 214 -17.11 0.26 6.06
N SER A 215 -16.15 0.36 5.13
CA SER A 215 -16.39 -0.03 3.74
C SER A 215 -16.45 -1.55 3.66
N VAL A 216 -17.65 -2.07 3.37
CA VAL A 216 -17.92 -3.51 3.24
C VAL A 216 -17.90 -3.88 1.75
N TYR A 217 -17.04 -4.83 1.39
CA TYR A 217 -16.82 -5.21 -0.01
C TYR A 217 -17.29 -6.63 -0.28
N GLU A 218 -18.23 -6.81 -1.20
CA GLU A 218 -18.83 -8.12 -1.50
C GLU A 218 -18.37 -8.69 -2.86
N ARG A 219 -17.97 -9.97 -2.91
CA ARG A 219 -17.62 -10.73 -4.12
C ARG A 219 -18.70 -11.73 -4.50
N THR A 220 -19.29 -11.68 -5.69
CA THR A 220 -20.07 -12.82 -6.25
C THR A 220 -19.14 -13.92 -6.79
N GLU A 221 -19.24 -15.15 -6.29
CA GLU A 221 -18.50 -16.29 -6.85
C GLU A 221 -19.02 -16.67 -8.25
N ASN A 222 -18.11 -16.85 -9.22
CA ASN A 222 -18.37 -17.62 -10.43
C ASN A 222 -17.70 -19.01 -10.27
N PRO A 223 -18.26 -20.11 -10.79
CA PRO A 223 -17.93 -21.44 -10.34
C PRO A 223 -16.50 -21.86 -10.68
N ARG A 224 -15.95 -22.67 -9.76
CA ARG A 224 -14.55 -23.04 -9.53
C ARG A 224 -13.77 -23.45 -10.77
N VAL A 225 -12.62 -22.79 -11.01
CA VAL A 225 -11.51 -23.32 -11.81
C VAL A 225 -10.39 -23.69 -10.85
N GLY A 226 -9.87 -24.91 -10.98
CA GLY A 226 -8.91 -25.53 -10.04
C GLY A 226 -7.63 -24.72 -9.85
N GLY A 227 -7.47 -24.18 -8.66
CA GLY A 227 -6.28 -23.51 -8.15
C GLY A 227 -6.52 -23.19 -6.67
N SER A 228 -5.48 -23.28 -5.82
CA SER A 228 -5.59 -23.00 -4.38
C SER A 228 -5.95 -21.53 -4.08
N ASN A 229 -5.75 -20.62 -5.04
CA ASN A 229 -6.16 -19.23 -4.96
C ASN A 229 -7.52 -19.01 -5.67
N PRO A 230 -8.50 -18.39 -5.01
CA PRO A 230 -9.76 -18.05 -5.64
C PRO A 230 -9.56 -16.96 -6.71
N PRO A 231 -10.31 -17.01 -7.83
CA PRO A 231 -10.21 -15.99 -8.86
C PRO A 231 -10.66 -14.62 -8.34
N LEU A 232 -9.86 -13.63 -8.69
CA LEU A 232 -9.99 -12.20 -8.42
C LEU A 232 -11.25 -11.63 -9.10
N GLY A 233 -12.35 -11.45 -8.34
CA GLY A 233 -13.66 -11.02 -8.87
C GLY A 233 -13.87 -9.50 -8.89
N THR A 234 -15.04 -9.08 -9.39
CA THR A 234 -15.53 -7.69 -9.34
C THR A 234 -15.98 -7.34 -7.92
N ILE A 235 -15.58 -6.17 -7.44
CA ILE A 235 -15.92 -5.65 -6.11
C ILE A 235 -17.00 -4.58 -6.24
N SER A 236 -18.05 -4.65 -5.43
CA SER A 236 -19.04 -3.58 -5.27
C SER A 236 -18.86 -2.92 -3.90
N LEU A 237 -18.82 -1.57 -3.90
CA LEU A 237 -18.84 -0.75 -2.68
C LEU A 237 -20.29 -0.63 -2.19
N CYS A 238 -20.54 -0.94 -0.92
CA CYS A 238 -21.81 -0.65 -0.25
C CYS A 238 -21.77 0.70 0.46
#